data_AF-A0A915A5D8-F1
#
_entry.id   AF-A0A915A5D8-F1
#
_cell.length_a   1.000
_cell.length_b   1.000
_cell.length_c   1.000
_cell.angle_alpha   90.00
_cell.angle_beta   90.00
_cell.angle_gamma   90.00
#
_symmetry.space_group_name_H-M   'P 1'
#
loop_
_entity.id
_entity.type
_entity.pdbx_description
1 polymer ?
#
loop_
_entity_poly.entity_id
_entity_poly.type
_entity_poly.pdbx_seq_one_letter_code
_entity_poly.pdbx_strand_id
1 'polypeptide(L)'
;MRPFRKRCKVDEDGVIELSDEVRRQIKREEKRAKKEARRAEKERRREKKERERLAAEEASALVAKEEGGDKGSWKEQRKLVDTMPHNDEDIYGSNEHFNFGKPKKELPALPTHNPRPDFEKADWRDIEMWKAIREKEKQEKGDAQSTWKEEEHYLPSRFRRD
;
A
#
# COMPACT_ATOMS: atom_id res chain seq x y z
N MET A 1 55.49 -4.24 31.44
CA MET A 1 54.22 -3.98 30.72
C MET A 1 54.46 -4.12 29.22
N ARG A 2 53.78 -5.04 28.51
CA ARG A 2 53.85 -5.12 27.04
C ARG A 2 52.67 -4.34 26.45
N PRO A 3 52.87 -3.47 25.44
CA PRO A 3 51.77 -2.70 24.87
C PRO A 3 50.95 -3.58 23.91
N PHE A 4 49.67 -3.71 24.22
CA PHE A 4 48.71 -4.47 23.43
C PHE A 4 48.26 -3.65 22.21
N ARG A 5 49.00 -3.73 21.10
CA ARG A 5 48.60 -3.10 19.84
C ARG A 5 47.67 -4.03 19.05
N LYS A 6 46.36 -3.94 19.29
CA LYS A 6 45.37 -4.44 18.33
C LYS A 6 45.32 -3.47 17.15
N ARG A 7 45.98 -3.83 16.05
CA ARG A 7 45.89 -3.10 14.77
C ARG A 7 44.55 -3.47 14.12
N CYS A 8 43.55 -2.62 14.25
CA CYS A 8 42.40 -2.65 13.35
C CYS A 8 42.91 -2.27 11.96
N LYS A 9 42.59 -3.06 10.92
CA LYS A 9 42.84 -2.67 9.53
C LYS A 9 41.82 -1.59 9.18
N VAL A 10 42.31 -0.48 8.65
CA VAL A 10 41.54 0.68 8.22
C VAL A 10 41.86 0.84 6.74
N ASP A 11 40.83 0.94 5.90
CA ASP A 11 41.00 1.13 4.46
C ASP A 11 41.51 2.55 4.13
N GLU A 12 41.95 2.78 2.88
CA GLU A 12 42.47 4.07 2.41
C GLU A 12 41.48 5.24 2.60
N ASP A 13 40.18 4.95 2.71
CA ASP A 13 39.11 5.91 2.98
C ASP A 13 38.82 6.15 4.48
N GLY A 14 39.63 5.59 5.39
CA GLY A 14 39.45 5.76 6.84
C GLY A 14 38.29 4.96 7.45
N VAL A 15 37.66 4.08 6.67
CA VAL A 15 36.55 3.22 7.11
C VAL A 15 37.12 1.94 7.75
N ILE A 16 36.63 1.61 8.95
CA ILE A 16 36.98 0.36 9.64
C ILE A 16 36.30 -0.79 8.90
N GLU A 17 37.08 -1.72 8.34
CA GLU A 17 36.54 -2.95 7.75
C GLU A 17 35.75 -3.73 8.81
N LEU A 18 34.41 -3.63 8.75
CA LEU A 18 33.53 -4.47 9.54
C LEU A 18 33.69 -5.91 9.04
N SER A 19 34.05 -6.81 9.97
CA SER A 19 34.18 -8.23 9.66
C SER A 19 32.89 -8.78 9.04
N ASP A 20 33.03 -9.75 8.14
CA ASP A 20 31.90 -10.35 7.41
C ASP A 20 30.78 -10.86 8.31
N GLU A 21 31.13 -11.30 9.53
CA GLU A 21 30.17 -11.73 10.54
C GLU A 21 29.31 -10.56 11.04
N VAL A 22 29.90 -9.39 11.27
CA VAL A 22 29.18 -8.18 11.70
C VAL A 22 28.25 -7.68 10.59
N ARG A 23 28.70 -7.70 9.33
CA ARG A 23 27.85 -7.36 8.16
C ARG A 23 26.64 -8.32 8.06
N ARG A 24 26.85 -9.61 8.31
CA ARG A 24 25.76 -10.61 8.33
C ARG A 24 24.77 -10.37 9.47
N GLN A 25 25.24 -9.98 10.66
CA GLN A 25 24.38 -9.64 11.78
C GLN A 25 23.54 -8.40 11.51
N ILE A 26 24.15 -7.32 11.01
CA ILE A 26 23.42 -6.09 10.63
C ILE A 26 22.31 -6.41 9.62
N LYS A 27 22.61 -7.20 8.58
CA LYS A 27 21.62 -7.60 7.57
C LYS A 27 20.49 -8.47 8.12
N ARG A 28 20.74 -9.26 9.18
CA ARG A 28 19.69 -10.02 9.89
C ARG A 28 18.81 -9.10 10.72
N GLU A 29 19.41 -8.16 11.43
CA GLU A 29 18.70 -7.16 12.24
C GLU A 29 17.85 -6.22 11.36
N GLU A 30 18.37 -5.72 10.24
CA GLU A 30 17.59 -4.94 9.27
C GLU A 30 16.38 -5.71 8.73
N LYS A 31 16.54 -7.01 8.44
CA LYS A 31 15.43 -7.87 7.99
C LYS A 31 14.39 -8.06 9.10
N ARG A 32 14.80 -8.10 10.37
CA ARG A 32 13.89 -8.16 11.52
C ARG A 32 13.15 -6.84 11.68
N ALA A 33 13.86 -5.72 11.71
CA ALA A 33 13.30 -4.38 11.78
C ALA A 33 12.30 -4.10 10.64
N LYS A 34 12.62 -4.49 9.40
CA LYS A 34 11.70 -4.34 8.26
C LYS A 34 10.43 -5.19 8.40
N LYS A 35 10.55 -6.40 8.96
CA LYS A 35 9.38 -7.26 9.23
C LYS A 35 8.52 -6.68 10.35
N GLU A 36 9.12 -6.15 11.39
CA GLU A 36 8.42 -5.48 12.51
C GLU A 36 7.73 -4.20 12.05
N ALA A 37 8.40 -3.34 11.27
CA ALA A 37 7.81 -2.15 10.69
C ALA A 37 6.58 -2.48 9.82
N ARG A 38 6.68 -3.53 8.98
CA ARG A 38 5.54 -4.01 8.17
C ARG A 38 4.40 -4.59 9.01
N ARG A 39 4.69 -5.16 10.19
CA ARG A 39 3.65 -5.64 11.13
C ARG A 39 2.98 -4.46 11.84
N ALA A 40 3.76 -3.52 12.35
CA ALA A 40 3.27 -2.30 13.00
C ALA A 40 2.41 -1.44 12.05
N GLU A 41 2.80 -1.31 10.78
CA GLU A 41 1.99 -0.61 9.77
C GLU A 41 0.63 -1.29 9.55
N LYS A 42 0.61 -2.63 9.48
CA LYS A 42 -0.63 -3.40 9.34
C LYS A 42 -1.53 -3.27 10.57
N GLU A 43 -0.96 -3.29 11.77
CA GLU A 43 -1.70 -3.08 13.01
C GLU A 43 -2.27 -1.67 13.09
N ARG A 44 -1.48 -0.64 12.80
CA ARG A 44 -1.96 0.76 12.73
C ARG A 44 -3.10 0.93 11.72
N ARG A 45 -3.04 0.22 10.58
CA ARG A 45 -4.12 0.23 9.58
C ARG A 45 -5.38 -0.46 10.09
N ARG A 46 -5.25 -1.54 10.86
CA ARG A 46 -6.40 -2.24 11.47
C ARG A 46 -7.03 -1.41 12.57
N GLU A 47 -6.22 -0.83 13.45
CA GLU A 47 -6.67 0.07 14.52
C GLU A 47 -7.39 1.30 13.95
N LYS A 48 -6.87 1.90 12.87
CA LYS A 48 -7.57 3.01 12.19
C LYS A 48 -8.96 2.59 11.69
N LYS A 49 -9.09 1.39 11.12
CA LYS A 49 -10.38 0.87 10.63
C LYS A 49 -11.35 0.56 11.77
N GLU A 50 -10.86 -0.01 12.87
CA GLU A 50 -11.70 -0.28 14.06
C GLU A 50 -12.17 1.03 14.69
N ARG A 51 -11.29 2.03 14.81
CA ARG A 51 -11.66 3.37 15.30
C ARG A 51 -12.72 4.04 14.42
N GLU A 52 -12.59 3.90 13.10
CA GLU A 52 -13.57 4.42 12.13
C GLU A 52 -14.93 3.69 12.24
N ARG A 53 -14.92 2.37 12.45
CA ARG A 53 -16.13 1.57 12.69
C ARG A 53 -16.84 1.98 13.97
N LEU A 54 -16.10 2.13 15.07
CA LEU A 54 -16.67 2.55 16.36
C LEU A 54 -17.25 3.98 16.26
N ALA A 55 -16.56 4.89 15.56
CA ALA A 55 -17.08 6.24 15.33
C ALA A 55 -18.34 6.24 14.45
N ALA A 56 -18.42 5.37 13.44
CA ALA A 56 -19.62 5.22 12.62
C ALA A 56 -20.79 4.59 13.40
N GLU A 57 -20.51 3.61 14.27
CA GLU A 57 -21.51 3.01 15.15
C GLU A 57 -22.04 4.03 16.16
N GLU A 58 -21.16 4.81 16.79
CA GLU A 58 -21.54 5.90 17.69
C GLU A 58 -22.38 6.97 16.98
N ALA A 59 -21.98 7.37 15.77
CA ALA A 59 -22.76 8.29 14.94
C ALA A 59 -24.15 7.70 14.59
N SER A 60 -24.22 6.41 14.25
CA SER A 60 -25.50 5.74 13.94
C SER A 60 -26.41 5.60 15.16
N ALA A 61 -25.83 5.37 16.35
CA ALA A 61 -26.57 5.27 17.61
C ALA A 61 -27.10 6.63 18.08
N LEU A 62 -26.39 7.72 17.77
CA LEU A 62 -26.86 9.08 18.01
C LEU A 62 -28.05 9.43 17.09
N VAL A 63 -27.99 9.06 15.80
CA VAL A 63 -29.11 9.24 14.85
C VAL A 63 -30.33 8.42 15.27
N ALA A 64 -30.15 7.17 15.69
CA ALA A 64 -31.26 6.31 16.14
C ALA A 64 -31.93 6.79 17.43
N LYS A 65 -31.24 7.57 18.28
CA LYS A 65 -31.84 8.20 19.48
C LYS A 65 -32.66 9.45 19.15
N GLU A 66 -32.40 10.10 18.02
CA GLU A 66 -33.18 11.26 17.54
C GLU A 66 -34.49 10.83 16.84
N GLU A 67 -34.49 9.68 16.17
CA GLU A 67 -35.69 9.09 15.50
C GLU A 67 -36.60 8.27 16.43
N GLY A 68 -36.58 8.54 17.74
CA GLY A 68 -37.45 7.93 18.73
C GLY A 68 -38.90 8.43 18.66
N GLY A 69 -39.53 8.37 17.49
CA GLY A 69 -40.95 8.63 17.27
C GLY A 69 -41.79 7.37 17.51
N ASP A 70 -42.64 7.45 18.52
CA ASP A 70 -43.67 6.49 18.94
C ASP A 70 -44.20 5.57 17.82
N LYS A 71 -44.04 4.25 17.99
CA LYS A 71 -44.56 3.24 17.04
C LYS A 71 -46.06 3.05 17.25
N GLY A 72 -46.83 4.03 16.80
CA GLY A 72 -48.28 3.93 16.61
C GLY A 72 -48.65 2.80 15.64
N SER A 73 -49.84 2.23 15.83
CA SER A 73 -50.35 1.08 15.08
C SER A 73 -50.37 1.34 13.58
N TRP A 74 -49.99 0.36 12.75
CA TRP A 74 -50.00 0.44 11.28
C TRP A 74 -51.34 0.95 10.68
N LYS A 75 -52.44 0.77 11.42
CA LYS A 75 -53.76 1.25 11.01
C LYS A 75 -53.92 2.78 11.08
N GLU A 76 -53.18 3.47 11.94
CA GLU A 76 -53.23 4.93 12.09
C GLU A 76 -52.40 5.66 11.03
N GLN A 77 -51.43 4.98 10.41
CA GLN A 77 -50.52 5.57 9.42
C GLN A 77 -51.16 5.89 8.06
N ARG A 78 -52.35 5.36 7.75
CA ARG A 78 -53.00 5.57 6.43
C ARG A 78 -53.49 7.00 6.19
N LYS A 79 -53.58 7.84 7.21
CA LYS A 79 -54.07 9.23 7.08
C LYS A 79 -52.97 10.28 6.85
N LEU A 80 -51.69 9.91 7.01
CA LEU A 80 -50.57 10.85 6.94
C LEU A 80 -50.03 11.07 5.51
N VAL A 81 -50.67 10.47 4.50
CA VAL A 81 -50.19 10.57 3.10
C VAL A 81 -50.65 11.85 2.41
N ASP A 82 -51.79 12.44 2.83
CA ASP A 82 -52.36 13.66 2.22
C ASP A 82 -51.65 14.95 2.64
N THR A 83 -50.87 14.93 3.72
CA THR A 83 -50.09 16.08 4.21
C THR A 83 -48.61 16.00 3.87
N MET A 84 -48.21 15.07 2.99
CA MET A 84 -46.83 14.97 2.54
C MET A 84 -46.46 16.19 1.68
N PRO A 85 -45.35 16.90 1.97
CA PRO A 85 -44.91 18.01 1.14
C PRO A 85 -44.65 17.50 -0.29
N HIS A 86 -45.23 18.18 -1.27
CA HIS A 86 -45.10 17.82 -2.70
C HIS A 86 -43.74 18.21 -3.30
N ASN A 87 -42.86 18.84 -2.51
CA ASN A 87 -41.56 19.32 -2.95
C ASN A 87 -40.44 18.41 -2.43
N ASP A 88 -39.62 17.92 -3.34
CA ASP A 88 -38.49 17.03 -3.03
C ASP A 88 -37.45 17.68 -2.11
N GLU A 89 -37.36 19.01 -2.08
CA GLU A 89 -36.43 19.76 -1.23
C GLU A 89 -36.74 19.63 0.27
N ASP A 90 -38.02 19.45 0.63
CA ASP A 90 -38.45 19.30 2.02
C ASP A 90 -38.28 17.85 2.52
N ILE A 91 -38.38 16.86 1.63
CA ILE A 91 -38.27 15.43 1.97
C ILE A 91 -36.80 15.00 2.09
N TYR A 92 -35.96 15.44 1.15
CA TYR A 92 -34.57 14.98 1.05
C TYR A 92 -33.56 16.02 1.55
N GLY A 93 -34.03 17.21 1.93
CA GLY A 93 -33.19 18.34 2.32
C GLY A 93 -32.27 18.80 1.17
N SER A 94 -31.39 19.76 1.45
CA SER A 94 -30.32 20.20 0.54
C SER A 94 -29.19 19.17 0.40
N ASN A 95 -29.52 17.87 0.41
CA ASN A 95 -28.57 16.78 0.27
C ASN A 95 -27.96 16.79 -1.14
N GLU A 96 -26.66 17.08 -1.22
CA GLU A 96 -25.91 17.13 -2.49
C GLU A 96 -25.91 15.81 -3.28
N HIS A 97 -26.27 14.70 -2.64
CA HIS A 97 -26.33 13.39 -3.27
C HIS A 97 -27.69 13.05 -3.89
N PHE A 98 -28.75 13.81 -3.58
CA PHE A 98 -30.10 13.59 -4.09
C PHE A 98 -30.44 14.60 -5.20
N ASN A 99 -30.08 14.26 -6.44
CA ASN A 99 -30.24 15.15 -7.59
C ASN A 99 -31.33 14.62 -8.54
N PHE A 100 -32.60 14.70 -8.12
CA PHE A 100 -33.72 14.45 -9.04
C PHE A 100 -33.89 15.69 -9.92
N GLY A 101 -33.76 15.52 -11.24
CA GLY A 101 -34.01 16.58 -12.23
C GLY A 101 -32.94 17.68 -12.37
N LYS A 102 -31.98 17.84 -11.44
CA LYS A 102 -30.91 18.85 -11.59
C LYS A 102 -29.90 18.43 -12.68
N PRO A 103 -29.45 19.33 -13.56
CA PRO A 103 -28.43 19.02 -14.55
C PRO A 103 -27.15 18.61 -13.81
N LYS A 104 -26.70 17.37 -14.04
CA LYS A 104 -25.50 16.83 -13.40
C LYS A 104 -24.34 17.75 -13.75
N LYS A 105 -23.66 18.30 -12.73
CA LYS A 105 -22.34 18.92 -12.92
C LYS A 105 -21.49 17.88 -13.63
N GLU A 106 -21.12 18.12 -14.88
CA GLU A 106 -20.26 17.22 -15.63
C GLU A 106 -18.93 17.17 -14.89
N LEU A 107 -18.75 16.12 -14.09
CA LEU A 107 -17.43 15.77 -13.58
C LEU A 107 -16.54 15.58 -14.81
N PRO A 108 -15.30 16.12 -14.82
CA PRO A 108 -14.39 15.90 -15.92
C PRO A 108 -14.34 14.40 -16.18
N ALA A 109 -14.46 14.02 -17.46
CA ALA A 109 -14.55 12.62 -17.85
C ALA A 109 -13.47 11.81 -17.13
N LEU A 110 -13.90 10.81 -16.36
CA LEU A 110 -12.96 9.90 -15.72
C LEU A 110 -12.04 9.34 -16.80
N PRO A 111 -10.73 9.23 -16.56
CA PRO A 111 -9.81 8.67 -17.54
C PRO A 111 -10.34 7.33 -18.04
N THR A 112 -10.71 7.28 -19.31
CA THR A 112 -11.38 6.12 -19.93
C THR A 112 -10.45 4.90 -19.99
N HIS A 113 -9.14 5.14 -19.87
CA HIS A 113 -8.13 4.12 -19.72
C HIS A 113 -7.38 4.28 -18.41
N ASN A 114 -7.02 3.16 -17.78
CA ASN A 114 -5.93 3.15 -16.81
C ASN A 114 -4.73 3.82 -17.48
N PRO A 115 -4.06 4.80 -16.83
CA PRO A 115 -2.83 5.35 -17.36
C PRO A 115 -1.86 4.19 -17.52
N ARG A 116 -1.65 3.76 -18.77
CA ARG A 116 -0.57 2.83 -19.09
C ARG A 116 0.73 3.57 -18.77
N PRO A 117 1.76 2.89 -18.25
CA PRO A 117 3.10 3.49 -18.20
C PRO A 117 3.42 4.04 -19.59
N ASP A 118 3.59 5.35 -19.69
CA ASP A 118 3.93 6.02 -20.94
C ASP A 118 5.35 5.57 -21.30
N PHE A 119 5.47 4.59 -22.19
CA PHE A 119 6.79 4.12 -22.66
C PHE A 119 7.51 5.21 -23.48
N GLU A 120 6.80 6.21 -23.98
CA GLU A 120 7.38 7.41 -24.63
C GLU A 120 7.86 8.47 -23.63
N LYS A 121 7.30 8.52 -22.40
CA LYS A 121 7.78 9.39 -21.32
C LYS A 121 8.73 8.69 -20.35
N ALA A 122 9.18 7.48 -20.68
CA ALA A 122 10.44 7.00 -20.12
C ALA A 122 11.52 7.93 -20.69
N ASP A 123 11.69 9.07 -20.02
CA ASP A 123 12.68 10.07 -20.40
C ASP A 123 13.98 9.31 -20.55
N TRP A 124 14.65 9.47 -21.69
CA TRP A 124 15.94 8.85 -21.95
C TRP A 124 16.92 9.04 -20.77
N ARG A 125 16.74 10.13 -20.01
CA ARG A 125 17.39 10.42 -18.72
C ARG A 125 17.17 9.35 -17.66
N ASP A 126 15.97 8.83 -17.48
CA ASP A 126 15.68 7.77 -16.52
C ASP A 126 16.34 6.46 -16.95
N ILE A 127 16.38 6.17 -18.25
CA ILE A 127 17.09 5.03 -18.81
C ILE A 127 18.61 5.18 -18.58
N GLU A 128 19.17 6.36 -18.82
CA GLU A 128 20.59 6.65 -18.59
C GLU A 128 20.96 6.63 -17.11
N MET A 129 20.12 7.22 -16.26
CA MET A 129 20.29 7.19 -14.82
C MET A 129 20.24 5.74 -14.31
N TRP A 130 19.33 4.92 -14.84
CA TRP A 130 19.29 3.48 -14.54
C TRP A 130 20.52 2.73 -15.05
N LYS A 131 21.05 3.06 -16.24
CA LYS A 131 22.31 2.48 -16.73
C LYS A 131 23.46 2.84 -15.81
N ALA A 132 23.58 4.10 -15.41
CA ALA A 132 24.63 4.58 -14.50
C ALA A 132 24.54 3.94 -13.11
N ILE A 133 23.32 3.83 -12.54
CA ILE A 133 23.10 3.14 -11.27
C ILE A 133 23.46 1.66 -11.38
N ARG A 134 23.05 0.99 -12.47
CA ARG A 134 23.34 -0.43 -12.69
C ARG A 134 24.83 -0.68 -12.90
N GLU A 135 25.53 0.20 -13.61
CA GLU A 135 26.98 0.13 -13.82
C GLU A 135 27.75 0.33 -12.52
N LYS A 136 27.34 1.30 -11.69
CA LYS A 136 27.91 1.50 -10.34
C LYS A 136 27.62 0.32 -9.42
N GLU A 137 26.39 -0.20 -9.42
CA GLU A 137 26.04 -1.39 -8.62
C GLU A 137 26.82 -2.63 -9.09
N LYS A 138 27.05 -2.77 -10.40
CA LYS A 138 27.87 -3.86 -10.97
C LYS A 138 29.34 -3.76 -10.54
N GLN A 139 29.90 -2.55 -10.47
CA GLN A 139 31.26 -2.32 -9.98
C GLN A 139 31.39 -2.57 -8.47
N GLU A 140 30.40 -2.16 -7.68
CA GLU A 140 30.45 -2.30 -6.21
C GLU A 140 30.15 -3.73 -5.73
N LYS A 141 29.23 -4.42 -6.41
CA LYS A 141 28.70 -5.73 -5.96
C LYS A 141 29.31 -6.91 -6.71
N GLY A 142 30.12 -6.65 -7.73
CA GLY A 142 30.62 -7.64 -8.69
C GLY A 142 29.53 -8.12 -9.65
N ASP A 143 29.93 -8.83 -10.71
CA ASP A 143 28.98 -9.52 -11.59
C ASP A 143 28.07 -10.42 -10.73
N ALA A 144 26.76 -10.13 -10.76
CA ALA A 144 25.78 -10.96 -10.07
C ALA A 144 25.89 -12.38 -10.63
N GLN A 145 26.54 -13.27 -9.88
CA GLN A 145 26.61 -14.67 -10.27
C GLN A 145 25.18 -15.19 -10.39
N SER A 146 24.81 -15.51 -11.63
CA SER A 146 23.59 -16.23 -11.95
C SER A 146 23.52 -17.46 -11.05
N THR A 147 22.53 -17.48 -10.17
CA THR A 147 22.20 -18.65 -9.33
C THR A 147 21.37 -19.68 -10.09
N TRP A 148 21.13 -19.44 -11.38
CA TRP A 148 20.51 -20.41 -12.27
C TRP A 148 21.53 -21.53 -12.51
N LYS A 149 21.12 -22.75 -12.19
CA LYS A 149 21.82 -23.95 -12.69
C LYS A 149 21.75 -23.93 -14.21
N GLU A 150 22.80 -24.40 -14.85
CA GLU A 150 22.80 -24.64 -16.29
C GLU A 150 21.58 -25.49 -16.66
N GLU A 151 20.98 -25.21 -17.81
CA GLU A 151 19.75 -25.84 -18.26
C GLU A 151 20.01 -27.34 -18.50
N GLU A 152 19.75 -28.16 -17.47
CA GLU A 152 19.83 -29.61 -17.59
C GLU A 152 18.68 -30.09 -18.47
N HIS A 153 18.98 -30.32 -19.75
CA HIS A 153 18.04 -30.96 -20.65
C HIS A 153 17.69 -32.34 -20.12
N TYR A 154 16.43 -32.52 -19.72
CA TYR A 154 15.93 -33.81 -19.29
C TYR A 154 15.98 -34.79 -20.47
N LEU A 155 16.92 -35.73 -20.44
CA LEU A 155 16.92 -36.90 -21.31
C LEU A 155 16.16 -38.04 -20.61
N PRO A 156 15.07 -38.56 -21.22
CA PRO A 156 14.37 -39.74 -20.72
C PRO A 156 15.33 -40.91 -20.53
N SER A 157 15.10 -41.75 -19.51
CA SER A 157 16.03 -42.84 -19.14
C SER A 157 16.37 -43.79 -20.29
N ARG A 158 15.45 -44.01 -21.25
CA ARG A 158 15.69 -44.83 -22.45
C ARG A 158 16.79 -44.33 -23.37
N PHE A 159 17.13 -43.04 -23.31
CA PHE A 159 18.19 -42.42 -24.11
C PHE A 159 19.47 -42.18 -23.32
N ARG A 160 19.47 -42.46 -22.01
CA ARG A 160 20.69 -42.48 -21.20
C ARG A 160 21.39 -43.79 -21.55
N ARG A 161 22.45 -43.69 -22.36
CA ARG A 161 23.26 -44.83 -22.78
C ARG A 161 24.21 -45.11 -21.63
N ASP A 162 23.99 -46.22 -20.91
CA ASP A 162 24.95 -46.77 -19.95
C ASP A 162 26.23 -47.25 -20.68
#